data_AF-A0A419JIJ8-F1
#
_entry.id   AF-A0A419JIJ8-F1
#
_cell.length_a   1.000
_cell.length_b   1.000
_cell.length_c   1.000
_cell.angle_alpha   90.00
_cell.angle_beta   90.00
_cell.angle_gamma   90.00
#
_symmetry.space_group_name_H-M   'P 1'
#
loop_
_entity.id
_entity.type
_entity.pdbx_description
1 polymer ?
#
loop_
_entity_poly.entity_id
_entity_poly.type
_entity_poly.pdbx_seq_one_letter_code
_entity_poly.pdbx_strand_id
1 'polypeptide(L)' 'MNLSREILAGNRVLSIGGTFNLASIRTELAGRITIGGIGAGSVETASAILSDVLWIHQALRG' A
#
# COMPACT_ATOMS: atom_id res chain seq x y z
N MET A 1 7.42 -1.08 -12.65
CA MET A 1 6.44 -0.15 -12.09
C MET A 1 6.46 1.10 -12.97
N ASN A 2 5.46 1.30 -13.83
CA ASN A 2 5.42 2.49 -14.69
C ASN A 2 4.79 3.63 -13.90
N LEU A 3 5.59 4.66 -13.61
CA LEU A 3 5.10 5.90 -13.01
C LEU A 3 4.45 6.73 -14.12
N SER A 4 3.13 6.68 -14.21
CA SER A 4 2.35 7.49 -15.14
C SER A 4 1.45 8.44 -14.35
N ARG A 5 1.34 9.69 -14.80
CA ARG A 5 0.36 10.64 -14.27
C ARG A 5 -0.95 10.41 -15.00
N GLU A 6 -1.89 9.72 -14.37
CA GLU A 6 -3.24 9.56 -14.89
C GLU A 6 -4.19 10.51 -14.16
N ILE A 7 -4.74 11.51 -14.86
CA ILE A 7 -5.81 12.37 -14.33
C ILE A 7 -7.12 11.61 -14.56
N LEU A 8 -7.62 10.92 -13.54
CA LEU A 8 -8.94 10.28 -13.60
C LEU A 8 -10.04 11.35 -13.65
N ALA A 9 -10.60 11.60 -14.83
CA ALA A 9 -11.80 12.40 -15.01
C ALA A 9 -13.03 11.59 -14.54
N GLY A 10 -13.43 11.77 -13.28
CA GLY A 10 -14.59 11.06 -12.72
C GLY A 10 -14.51 10.84 -11.21
N ASN A 11 -14.71 11.90 -10.44
CA ASN A 11 -15.32 11.95 -9.11
C ASN A 11 -15.13 10.77 -8.11
N ARG A 12 -13.91 10.24 -7.89
CA ARG A 12 -13.42 9.71 -6.57
C ARG A 12 -12.20 8.80 -6.75
N VAL A 13 -11.00 9.36 -6.90
CA VAL A 13 -9.72 8.91 -6.29
C VAL A 13 -8.66 10.03 -6.49
N LEU A 14 -8.98 11.29 -6.24
CA LEU A 14 -8.02 12.40 -6.44
C LEU A 14 -7.99 13.37 -5.26
N SER A 15 -8.34 12.88 -4.07
CA SER A 15 -8.04 13.58 -2.81
C SER A 15 -7.28 12.63 -1.88
N ILE A 16 -6.17 12.12 -2.39
CA ILE A 16 -5.09 11.59 -1.55
C ILE A 16 -4.28 12.83 -1.15
N GLY A 17 -4.72 13.53 -0.12
CA GLY A 17 -3.95 14.61 0.50
C GLY A 17 -2.92 14.04 1.47
N GLY A 18 -1.74 14.67 1.57
CA GLY A 18 -0.73 14.31 2.56
C GLY A 18 0.01 13.00 2.24
N THR A 19 0.16 12.13 3.25
CA THR A 19 0.96 10.89 3.20
C THR A 19 0.15 9.64 2.88
N PHE A 20 -1.12 9.77 2.48
CA PHE A 20 -1.95 8.64 2.09
C PHE A 20 -1.48 8.07 0.73
N ASN A 21 -1.57 6.75 0.55
CA ASN A 21 -1.15 6.04 -0.66
C ASN A 21 -2.19 4.98 -1.01
N LEU A 22 -2.35 4.72 -2.31
CA LEU A 22 -3.20 3.66 -2.84
C LEU A 22 -2.42 2.79 -3.81
N ALA A 23 -2.64 1.48 -3.74
CA ALA A 23 -2.11 0.50 -4.69
C ALA A 23 -3.25 -0.41 -5.16
N SER A 24 -3.38 -0.60 -6.47
CA SER A 24 -4.35 -1.54 -7.03
C SER A 24 -3.63 -2.64 -7.81
N ILE A 25 -3.95 -3.88 -7.51
CA ILE A 25 -3.41 -5.08 -8.14
C ILE A 25 -4.56 -5.74 -8.89
N ARG A 26 -4.42 -5.91 -10.20
CA ARG A 26 -5.37 -6.70 -11.00
C ARG A 26 -4.89 -8.14 -11.01
N THR A 27 -5.71 -9.00 -10.45
CA THR A 27 -5.50 -10.45 -10.47
C THR A 27 -6.54 -11.09 -11.38
N GLU A 28 -6.19 -12.24 -11.97
CA GLU A 28 -7.11 -12.99 -12.83
C GLU A 28 -8.24 -13.63 -12.01
N LEU A 29 -7.91 -14.21 -10.85
CA LEU A 29 -8.84 -14.98 -10.04
C LEU A 29 -9.63 -14.14 -9.03
N ALA A 30 -8.99 -13.15 -8.40
CA ALA A 30 -9.61 -12.32 -7.36
C ALA A 30 -10.05 -10.94 -7.88
N GLY A 31 -9.96 -10.70 -9.19
CA GLY A 31 -10.27 -9.41 -9.79
C GLY A 31 -9.32 -8.30 -9.32
N ARG A 32 -9.84 -7.07 -9.20
CA ARG A 32 -9.07 -5.90 -8.75
C ARG A 32 -9.07 -5.81 -7.23
N ILE A 33 -7.88 -5.88 -6.63
CA ILE A 33 -7.65 -5.65 -5.20
C ILE A 33 -7.07 -4.23 -5.05
N THR A 34 -7.71 -3.37 -4.26
CA THR A 34 -7.22 -2.02 -3.96
C THR A 34 -6.89 -1.92 -2.48
N ILE A 35 -5.65 -1.53 -2.19
CA ILE A 35 -5.12 -1.32 -0.84
C ILE A 35 -4.91 0.18 -0.67
N GLY A 36 -5.30 0.71 0.48
CA GLY A 36 -5.12 2.11 0.84
C GLY A 36 -4.69 2.30 2.28
N GLY A 37 -3.88 3.32 2.53
CA GLY A 37 -3.41 3.64 3.88
C GLY A 37 -2.43 4.81 3.88
N ILE A 38 -2.01 5.22 5.08
CA ILE A 38 -0.92 6.19 5.23
C ILE A 38 0.39 5.47 4.89
N GLY A 39 1.12 5.97 3.91
CA GLY A 39 2.38 5.38 3.46
C GLY A 39 3.63 6.10 3.95
N ALA A 40 3.49 7.13 4.80
CA ALA A 40 4.60 7.77 5.48
C ALA A 40 4.16 8.43 6.80
N GLY A 41 4.99 8.26 7.83
CA GLY A 41 4.79 8.79 9.18
C GLY A 41 5.58 7.96 10.19
N SER A 42 5.88 8.52 11.36
CA SER A 42 6.75 7.82 12.34
C SER A 42 6.15 6.49 12.80
N VAL A 43 4.83 6.45 13.03
CA VAL A 43 4.12 5.24 13.48
C VAL A 43 4.01 4.23 12.35
N GLU A 44 3.66 4.68 11.14
CA GLU A 44 3.46 3.83 9.98
C GLU A 44 4.76 3.19 9.52
N THR A 45 5.84 3.97 9.45
CA THR A 45 7.18 3.46 9.15
C THR A 45 7.67 2.49 10.22
N ALA A 46 7.45 2.79 11.51
CA ALA A 46 7.79 1.86 12.59
C ALA A 46 6.98 0.55 12.51
N SER A 47 5.70 0.64 12.13
CA SER A 47 4.85 -0.54 11.99
C SER A 47 5.29 -1.46 10.85
N ALA A 48 5.74 -0.89 9.73
CA ALA A 48 6.30 -1.64 8.61
C ALA A 48 7.58 -2.39 9.03
N ILE A 49 8.52 -1.70 9.69
CA ILE A 49 9.75 -2.31 10.21
C ILE A 49 9.44 -3.43 11.21
N LEU A 50 8.54 -3.18 12.16
CA LEU A 50 8.16 -4.18 13.16
C LEU A 50 7.53 -5.42 12.51
N SER A 51 6.67 -5.23 11.51
CA SER A 51 6.07 -6.32 10.74
C SER A 51 7.14 -7.20 10.10
N ASP A 52 8.17 -6.60 9.48
CA ASP A 52 9.28 -7.35 8.86
C ASP A 52 10.08 -8.14 9.91
N VAL A 53 10.38 -7.53 11.06
CA VAL A 53 11.07 -8.20 12.17
C VAL A 53 10.26 -9.40 12.68
N LEU A 54 8.96 -9.24 12.89
CA LEU A 54 8.07 -10.31 13.33
C LEU A 54 7.99 -11.44 12.29
N TRP A 55 7.99 -11.10 11.01
CA TRP A 55 7.97 -12.07 9.93
C TRP A 55 9.27 -12.89 9.90
N ILE A 56 10.43 -12.24 9.98
CA ILE A 56 11.74 -12.90 10.03
C ILE A 56 11.81 -13.84 11.25
N HIS A 57 11.38 -13.36 12.42
CA HIS A 57 11.37 -14.17 13.63
C HIS A 57 10.49 -15.41 13.51
N GLN A 58 9.32 -15.30 12.87
CA GLN A 58 8.44 -16.44 12.60
C GLN A 58 9.06 -17.40 11.59
N ALA A 59 9.69 -16.90 10.53
CA ALA A 59 10.36 -17.72 9.52
C ALA A 59 11.53 -18.52 10.08
N LEU A 60 12.27 -17.97 11.06
CA LEU A 60 13.39 -18.64 11.73
C LEU A 60 12.97 -19.64 12.83
N ARG A 61 11.70 -19.62 13.24
CA ARG A 61 11.14 -20.59 14.21
C ARG A 61 10.58 -21.86 13.55
N GLY A 62 10.58 -21.91 12.20
CA GLY A 62 10.38 -23.16 11.45
C GLY A 62 11.58 -24.09 11.54
#